data_AF-A0A4W3IVI9-F1
#
_entry.id   AF-A0A4W3IVI9-F1
#
_cell.length_a   1.000
_cell.length_b   1.000
_cell.length_c   1.000
_cell.angle_alpha   90.00
_cell.angle_beta   90.00
_cell.angle_gamma   90.00
#
_symmetry.space_group_name_H-M   'P 1'
#
loop_
_entity.id
_entity.type
_entity.pdbx_description
1 polymer ?
#
loop_
_entity_poly.entity_id
_entity_poly.type
_entity_poly.pdbx_seq_one_letter_code
_entity_poly.pdbx_strand_id
1 'polypeptide(L)'
;MDFLQYAEPGLRDYILRNSLPEVYEALLIGLLIVCPKDPLLFLEEKIKELLRRKGSKTTLRLKGPNLLNWDMFVTDEFKRDLKHLVGSYLKQLFDPDPEPEEPPLIDDLEKAYLFYTNLLKRKCFWAWMKYRKEVQRIKAANKRNEAKALKHYSQRKLKLAFDTWAEWVKFRKWRAALAVKKIEHVSDQILLKNIFEAWVGAVKEAKRTREYFARLERGDLDDDSDTQLFGQGEAKDDVSSLPWQAAIKIFMFLGIIDLAHCSQVCQSWKVITQTSVLWNKMDFYPIKDWIKDNGVTYLLRQYRPYAIHLSLRSCTNLSWPSFKSVSECRNLQDLNLSGCAGLTVSTTFLLLFFFQFFLFLKVVPQYWSR
;
A
#
# COMPACT_ATOMS: atom_id res chain seq x y z
N MET A 1 26.22 101.92 -7.34
CA MET A 1 27.59 101.62 -7.79
C MET A 1 27.89 102.65 -8.87
N ASP A 2 28.30 103.83 -8.45
CA ASP A 2 28.43 105.03 -9.30
C ASP A 2 29.81 105.08 -9.95
N PHE A 3 30.15 104.05 -10.72
CA PHE A 3 31.51 103.84 -11.21
C PHE A 3 31.97 104.93 -12.19
N LEU A 4 31.03 105.58 -12.89
CA LEU A 4 31.34 106.63 -13.85
C LEU A 4 31.19 108.04 -13.30
N GLN A 5 30.37 108.26 -12.26
CA GLN A 5 30.11 109.60 -11.70
C GLN A 5 31.34 110.23 -11.01
N TYR A 6 32.32 109.42 -10.60
CA TYR A 6 33.60 109.86 -10.05
C TYR A 6 34.80 109.64 -10.99
N ALA A 7 34.57 109.11 -12.20
CA ALA A 7 35.64 108.83 -13.16
C ALA A 7 36.16 110.11 -13.84
N GLU A 8 37.47 110.19 -14.11
CA GLU A 8 38.08 111.31 -14.83
C GLU A 8 37.42 111.54 -16.21
N PRO A 9 37.29 112.79 -16.68
CA PRO A 9 36.63 113.11 -17.95
C PRO A 9 37.18 112.34 -19.16
N GLY A 10 38.50 112.08 -19.18
CA GLY A 10 39.15 111.31 -20.24
C GLY A 10 38.76 109.83 -20.25
N LEU A 11 38.51 109.24 -19.08
CA LEU A 11 38.07 107.85 -18.97
C LEU A 11 36.60 107.70 -19.42
N ARG A 12 35.75 108.68 -19.09
CA ARG A 12 34.35 108.70 -19.57
C ARG A 12 34.27 108.80 -21.08
N ASP A 13 35.04 109.71 -21.68
CA ASP A 13 35.11 109.88 -23.13
C ASP A 13 35.65 108.60 -23.81
N TYR A 14 36.64 107.93 -23.21
CA TYR A 14 37.14 106.65 -23.73
C TYR A 14 36.08 105.54 -23.71
N ILE A 15 35.32 105.42 -22.62
CA ILE A 15 34.30 104.38 -22.44
C ILE A 15 33.17 104.54 -23.46
N LEU A 16 32.69 105.77 -23.64
CA LEU A 16 31.65 106.11 -24.62
C LEU A 16 32.16 105.97 -26.05
N ARG A 17 33.38 106.45 -26.34
CA ARG A 17 33.99 106.29 -27.68
C ARG A 17 34.19 104.85 -28.08
N ASN A 18 34.35 103.93 -27.13
CA ASN A 18 34.57 102.51 -27.43
C ASN A 18 33.31 101.65 -27.32
N SER A 19 32.14 102.23 -27.02
CA SER A 19 30.87 101.50 -26.84
C SER A 19 31.03 100.24 -25.97
N LEU A 20 31.79 100.40 -24.90
CA LEU A 20 31.99 99.34 -23.93
C LEU A 20 30.67 98.85 -23.30
N PRO A 21 29.69 99.72 -22.97
CA PRO A 21 28.42 99.27 -22.40
C PRO A 21 27.69 98.26 -23.30
N GLU A 22 27.61 98.53 -24.60
CA GLU A 22 26.96 97.67 -25.58
C GLU A 22 27.73 96.36 -25.79
N VAL A 23 29.07 96.40 -25.71
CA VAL A 23 29.93 95.21 -25.75
C VAL A 23 29.70 94.32 -24.53
N TYR A 24 29.66 94.91 -23.33
CA TYR A 24 29.38 94.17 -22.10
C TYR A 24 27.97 93.60 -22.10
N GLU A 25 26.98 94.35 -22.61
CA GLU A 25 25.60 93.91 -22.74
C GLU A 25 25.48 92.67 -23.63
N ALA A 26 26.04 92.70 -24.84
CA ALA A 26 26.00 91.57 -25.74
C ALA A 26 26.69 90.32 -25.16
N LEU A 27 27.84 90.49 -24.50
CA LEU A 27 28.60 89.39 -23.90
C LEU A 27 27.88 88.78 -22.69
N LEU A 28 27.34 89.61 -21.80
CA LEU A 28 26.61 89.16 -20.61
C LEU A 28 25.31 88.45 -20.99
N ILE A 29 24.55 89.00 -21.94
CA ILE A 29 23.31 88.38 -22.43
C ILE A 29 23.63 87.04 -23.10
N GLY A 30 24.66 86.99 -23.95
CA GLY A 30 25.13 85.75 -24.56
C GLY A 30 25.50 84.70 -23.51
N LEU A 31 26.24 85.09 -22.47
CA LEU A 31 26.67 84.17 -21.42
C LEU A 31 25.49 83.62 -20.60
N LEU A 32 24.56 84.50 -20.19
CA LEU A 32 23.43 84.13 -19.35
C LEU A 32 22.43 83.21 -20.08
N ILE A 33 22.24 83.40 -21.38
CA ILE A 33 21.29 82.61 -22.17
C ILE A 33 21.91 81.30 -22.63
N VAL A 34 23.13 81.34 -23.18
CA VAL A 34 23.80 80.15 -23.71
C VAL A 34 24.27 79.22 -22.58
N CYS A 35 24.51 79.77 -21.38
CA CYS A 35 24.93 79.06 -20.16
C CYS A 35 26.00 77.97 -20.44
N PRO A 36 27.15 78.35 -21.02
CA PRO A 36 28.17 77.40 -21.45
C PRO A 36 28.80 76.69 -20.24
N LYS A 37 29.28 75.45 -20.45
CA LYS A 37 29.95 74.66 -19.41
C LYS A 37 31.23 75.34 -18.87
N ASP A 38 31.89 76.16 -19.70
CA ASP A 38 33.01 77.00 -19.32
C ASP A 38 32.74 78.48 -19.71
N PRO A 39 32.37 79.33 -18.74
CA PRO A 39 32.06 80.74 -18.97
C PRO A 39 33.25 81.57 -19.44
N LEU A 40 34.46 81.26 -18.95
CA LEU A 40 35.65 82.06 -19.20
C LEU A 40 36.16 81.84 -20.62
N LEU A 41 36.17 80.58 -21.06
CA LEU A 41 36.54 80.24 -22.43
C LEU A 41 35.56 80.87 -23.44
N PHE A 42 34.26 80.83 -23.13
CA PHE A 42 33.24 81.47 -23.97
C PHE A 42 33.45 82.98 -24.07
N LEU A 43 33.69 83.68 -22.95
CA LEU A 43 33.95 85.11 -22.96
C LEU A 43 35.23 85.45 -23.74
N GLU A 44 36.29 84.67 -23.56
CA GLU A 44 37.55 84.87 -24.29
C GLU A 44 37.36 84.73 -25.81
N GLU A 45 36.66 83.69 -26.25
CA GLU A 45 36.36 83.46 -27.67
C GLU A 45 35.53 84.60 -28.27
N LYS A 46 34.50 85.07 -27.56
CA LYS A 46 33.63 86.15 -28.03
C LYS A 46 34.30 87.52 -28.01
N ILE A 47 35.16 87.81 -27.03
CA ILE A 47 35.99 89.01 -27.02
C ILE A 47 36.99 88.98 -28.19
N LYS A 48 37.64 87.83 -28.45
CA LYS A 48 38.52 87.67 -29.62
C LYS A 48 37.74 87.83 -30.93
N GLU A 49 36.50 87.36 -31.00
CA GLU A 49 35.61 87.54 -32.15
C GLU A 49 35.29 89.03 -32.40
N LEU A 50 34.99 89.80 -31.35
CA LEU A 50 34.78 91.25 -31.42
C LEU A 50 36.05 91.99 -31.85
N LEU A 51 37.20 91.62 -31.29
CA LEU A 51 38.50 92.24 -31.63
C LEU A 51 38.92 91.93 -33.06
N ARG A 52 38.67 90.73 -33.57
CA ARG A 52 38.91 90.37 -34.98
C ARG A 52 38.06 91.21 -35.94
N ARG A 53 36.81 91.51 -35.58
CA ARG A 53 35.92 92.39 -36.37
C ARG A 53 36.38 93.86 -36.35
N LYS A 54 37.07 94.31 -35.28
CA LYS A 54 37.62 95.67 -35.12
C LYS A 54 38.88 95.96 -35.97
N GLY A 55 39.54 94.91 -36.49
CA GLY A 55 40.84 95.00 -37.19
C GLY A 55 40.87 95.69 -38.56
N SER A 56 39.76 96.28 -39.03
CA SER A 56 39.73 97.04 -40.27
C SER A 56 39.26 98.47 -40.02
N LYS A 57 40.24 99.37 -39.93
CA LYS A 57 40.17 100.85 -39.85
C LYS A 57 39.77 101.47 -38.50
N THR A 58 40.78 102.14 -37.97
CA THR A 58 40.83 103.12 -36.88
C THR A 58 39.64 104.08 -36.89
N THR A 59 39.22 104.48 -35.67
CA THR A 59 38.13 105.41 -35.28
C THR A 59 36.72 104.78 -35.16
N LEU A 60 36.28 104.56 -33.92
CA LEU A 60 34.86 104.33 -33.59
C LEU A 60 34.04 105.58 -33.92
N ARG A 61 33.57 105.67 -35.16
CA ARG A 61 32.36 106.43 -35.48
C ARG A 61 31.23 105.43 -35.66
N LEU A 62 30.54 105.12 -34.56
CA LEU A 62 29.30 104.35 -34.54
C LEU A 62 28.11 105.23 -34.98
N LYS A 63 28.18 105.75 -36.20
CA LYS A 63 27.01 106.22 -36.95
C LYS A 63 27.11 105.65 -38.37
N GLY A 64 26.71 104.38 -38.47
CA GLY A 64 26.63 103.59 -39.70
C GLY A 64 26.13 102.17 -39.40
N PRO A 65 25.55 101.46 -40.37
CA PRO A 65 24.57 100.36 -40.18
C PRO A 65 25.10 99.03 -39.59
N ASN A 66 26.34 98.99 -39.10
CA ASN A 66 26.89 97.85 -38.35
C ASN A 66 26.84 98.15 -36.84
N LEU A 67 25.63 98.30 -36.31
CA LEU A 67 25.40 98.56 -34.89
C LEU A 67 25.64 97.28 -34.09
N LEU A 68 26.43 97.36 -33.01
CA LEU A 68 26.50 96.28 -32.03
C LEU A 68 25.08 96.07 -31.48
N ASN A 69 24.50 94.89 -31.68
CA ASN A 69 23.18 94.58 -31.15
C ASN A 69 23.33 93.70 -29.89
N TRP A 70 22.48 93.92 -28.90
CA TRP A 70 22.52 93.23 -27.61
C TRP A 70 22.30 91.71 -27.75
N ASP A 71 21.68 91.25 -28.83
CA ASP A 71 21.35 89.84 -29.11
C ASP A 71 22.40 89.12 -30.00
N MET A 72 23.52 89.77 -30.29
CA MET A 72 24.49 89.34 -31.31
C MET A 72 25.12 87.96 -31.05
N PHE A 73 25.17 87.51 -29.79
CA PHE A 73 25.70 86.21 -29.39
C PHE A 73 24.62 85.20 -28.98
N VAL A 74 23.36 85.48 -29.30
CA VAL A 74 22.20 84.64 -28.98
C VAL A 74 21.70 83.96 -30.26
N THR A 75 21.42 82.65 -30.20
CA THR A 75 20.85 81.88 -31.32
C THR A 75 19.36 82.15 -31.51
N ASP A 76 18.87 82.06 -32.76
CA ASP A 76 17.51 82.49 -33.16
C ASP A 76 16.34 81.78 -32.45
N GLU A 77 16.60 80.62 -31.83
CA GLU A 77 15.61 79.89 -31.02
C GLU A 77 15.21 80.64 -29.75
N PHE A 78 16.16 81.33 -29.10
CA PHE A 78 15.95 82.01 -27.83
C PHE A 78 15.54 83.48 -27.98
N LYS A 79 15.65 84.04 -29.20
CA LYS A 79 15.31 85.44 -29.47
C LYS A 79 13.82 85.77 -29.35
N ARG A 80 12.93 84.80 -29.57
CA ARG A 80 11.46 85.04 -29.56
C ARG A 80 10.89 85.24 -28.16
N ASP A 81 11.52 84.67 -27.15
CA ASP A 81 11.06 84.71 -25.75
C ASP A 81 11.70 85.87 -24.96
N LEU A 82 12.65 86.60 -25.55
CA LEU A 82 13.29 87.74 -24.91
C LEU A 82 12.51 89.04 -25.15
N LYS A 83 11.78 89.49 -24.13
CA LYS A 83 11.45 90.92 -23.97
C LYS A 83 12.58 91.58 -23.19
N HIS A 84 13.14 92.65 -23.76
CA HIS A 84 14.20 93.56 -23.27
C HIS A 84 14.42 93.56 -21.74
N LEU A 85 15.03 92.51 -21.19
CA LEU A 85 15.06 92.24 -19.74
C LEU A 85 16.28 92.86 -19.05
N VAL A 86 17.30 93.25 -19.84
CA VAL A 86 18.61 93.69 -19.37
C VAL A 86 18.81 95.21 -19.49
N GLY A 87 17.89 95.88 -20.16
CA GLY A 87 17.96 97.31 -20.46
C GLY A 87 17.94 98.26 -19.26
N SER A 88 17.58 97.81 -18.06
CA SER A 88 17.58 98.68 -16.86
C SER A 88 18.91 98.62 -16.11
N TYR A 89 19.50 97.43 -15.93
CA TYR A 89 20.69 97.24 -15.10
C TYR A 89 21.98 97.75 -15.74
N LEU A 90 22.18 97.52 -17.05
CA LEU A 90 23.40 97.99 -17.73
C LEU A 90 23.33 99.47 -18.07
N LYS A 91 22.12 100.02 -18.28
CA LYS A 91 21.93 101.46 -18.32
C LYS A 91 22.36 102.07 -16.98
N GLN A 92 21.85 101.61 -15.83
CA GLN A 92 22.29 102.10 -14.51
C GLN A 92 23.81 102.02 -14.26
N LEU A 93 24.52 101.03 -14.80
CA LEU A 93 25.97 100.89 -14.60
C LEU A 93 26.82 101.82 -15.48
N PHE A 94 26.28 102.25 -16.62
CA PHE A 94 27.01 102.98 -17.66
C PHE A 94 26.38 104.32 -18.08
N ASP A 95 25.24 104.74 -17.49
CA ASP A 95 24.56 106.00 -17.77
C ASP A 95 25.35 107.20 -17.21
N PRO A 96 25.65 108.24 -18.00
CA PRO A 96 26.29 109.45 -17.49
C PRO A 96 25.38 110.34 -16.62
N ASP A 97 24.05 110.25 -16.73
CA ASP A 97 23.07 110.95 -15.88
C ASP A 97 21.94 109.98 -15.46
N PRO A 98 21.99 109.39 -14.25
CA PRO A 98 20.96 108.45 -13.82
C PRO A 98 19.66 109.18 -13.46
N GLU A 99 18.55 108.86 -14.14
CA GLU A 99 17.23 109.10 -13.55
C GLU A 99 17.08 108.27 -12.27
N PRO A 100 16.41 108.78 -11.22
CA PRO A 100 16.36 108.15 -9.90
C PRO A 100 15.35 107.00 -9.89
N GLU A 101 15.61 105.94 -10.65
CA GLU A 101 14.98 104.65 -10.44
C GLU A 101 15.88 103.81 -9.53
N GLU A 102 15.38 103.45 -8.36
CA GLU A 102 16.11 102.66 -7.36
C GLU A 102 16.58 101.31 -7.97
N PRO A 103 17.87 100.95 -7.84
CA PRO A 103 18.36 99.65 -8.30
C PRO A 103 17.64 98.54 -7.54
N PRO A 104 17.35 97.38 -8.16
CA PRO A 104 16.71 96.29 -7.43
C PRO A 104 17.60 95.89 -6.28
N LEU A 105 17.04 96.00 -5.08
CA LEU A 105 17.74 95.85 -3.84
C LEU A 105 18.35 94.43 -3.79
N ILE A 106 19.61 94.31 -3.36
CA ILE A 106 20.33 93.03 -3.19
C ILE A 106 19.47 91.97 -2.45
N ASP A 107 18.59 92.44 -1.58
CA ASP A 107 17.57 91.68 -0.84
C ASP A 107 16.63 90.86 -1.75
N ASP A 108 16.27 91.35 -2.94
CA ASP A 108 15.36 90.64 -3.86
C ASP A 108 16.06 89.51 -4.63
N LEU A 109 17.37 89.64 -4.89
CA LEU A 109 18.18 88.54 -5.44
C LEU A 109 18.40 87.44 -4.40
N GLU A 110 18.61 87.82 -3.13
CA GLU A 110 18.74 86.87 -2.03
C GLU A 110 17.45 86.08 -1.80
N LYS A 111 16.28 86.75 -1.85
CA LYS A 111 14.97 86.10 -1.80
C LYS A 111 14.76 85.12 -2.96
N ALA A 112 15.12 85.49 -4.19
CA ALA A 112 15.01 84.61 -5.36
C ALA A 112 15.92 83.37 -5.21
N TYR A 113 17.16 83.55 -4.74
CA TYR A 113 18.10 82.47 -4.49
C TYR A 113 17.61 81.51 -3.39
N LEU A 114 17.09 82.05 -2.28
CA LEU A 114 16.52 81.25 -1.19
C LEU A 114 15.28 80.48 -1.66
N PHE A 115 14.43 81.11 -2.46
CA PHE A 115 13.26 80.45 -3.06
C PHE A 115 13.68 79.27 -3.95
N TYR A 116 14.62 79.48 -4.86
CA TYR A 116 15.14 78.43 -5.74
C TYR A 116 15.77 77.27 -4.93
N THR A 117 16.62 77.61 -3.95
CA THR A 117 17.28 76.62 -3.09
C THR A 117 16.27 75.80 -2.29
N ASN A 118 15.22 76.44 -1.76
CA ASN A 118 14.15 75.76 -1.03
C ASN A 118 13.28 74.88 -1.95
N LEU A 119 13.02 75.31 -3.18
CA LEU A 119 12.34 74.50 -4.19
C LEU A 119 13.15 73.24 -4.52
N LEU A 120 14.47 73.38 -4.70
CA LEU A 120 15.37 72.27 -4.98
C LEU A 120 15.41 71.28 -3.81
N LYS A 121 15.58 71.78 -2.57
CA LYS A 121 15.53 70.97 -1.34
C LYS A 121 14.22 70.18 -1.23
N ARG A 122 13.08 70.82 -1.50
CA ARG A 122 11.77 70.14 -1.55
C ARG A 122 11.74 69.04 -2.60
N LYS A 123 12.16 69.32 -3.84
CA LYS A 123 12.20 68.31 -4.92
C LYS A 123 13.08 67.11 -4.55
N CYS A 124 14.28 67.35 -4.02
CA CYS A 124 15.19 66.30 -3.55
C CYS A 124 14.58 65.49 -2.39
N PHE A 125 13.94 66.14 -1.42
CA PHE A 125 13.28 65.46 -0.30
C PHE A 125 12.13 64.58 -0.77
N TRP A 126 11.30 65.05 -1.71
CA TRP A 126 10.23 64.25 -2.31
C TRP A 126 10.77 63.05 -3.09
N ALA A 127 11.84 63.23 -3.87
CA ALA A 127 12.50 62.14 -4.57
C ALA A 127 13.07 61.10 -3.59
N TRP A 128 13.72 61.55 -2.50
CA TRP A 128 14.23 60.68 -1.45
C TRP A 128 13.12 59.92 -0.72
N MET A 129 12.01 60.58 -0.37
CA MET A 129 10.85 59.93 0.22
C MET A 129 10.25 58.86 -0.71
N LYS A 130 10.15 59.14 -2.01
CA LYS A 130 9.69 58.18 -3.01
C LYS A 130 10.63 56.98 -3.10
N TYR A 131 11.95 57.21 -3.15
CA TYR A 131 12.96 56.17 -3.13
C TYR A 131 12.87 55.31 -1.86
N ARG A 132 12.76 55.91 -0.68
CA ARG A 132 12.61 55.18 0.60
C ARG A 132 11.38 54.28 0.60
N LYS A 133 10.23 54.78 0.14
CA LYS A 133 9.00 53.98 0.00
C LYS A 133 9.22 52.80 -0.96
N GLU A 134 9.91 53.02 -2.07
CA GLU A 134 10.18 51.98 -3.05
C GLU A 134 11.13 50.91 -2.50
N VAL A 135 12.21 51.30 -1.82
CA VAL A 135 13.11 50.38 -1.12
C VAL A 135 12.35 49.54 -0.09
N GLN A 136 11.42 50.14 0.65
CA GLN A 136 10.61 49.42 1.61
C GLN A 136 9.67 48.41 0.95
N ARG A 137 9.06 48.75 -0.20
CA ARG A 137 8.27 47.82 -1.01
C ARG A 137 9.10 46.66 -1.54
N ILE A 138 10.28 46.93 -2.09
CA ILE A 138 11.21 45.90 -2.59
C ILE A 138 11.60 44.96 -1.45
N LYS A 139 11.97 45.49 -0.28
CA LYS A 139 12.28 44.66 0.90
C LYS A 139 11.11 43.78 1.32
N ALA A 140 9.89 44.32 1.34
CA ALA A 140 8.69 43.55 1.66
C ALA A 140 8.39 42.47 0.61
N ALA A 141 8.58 42.76 -0.68
CA ALA A 141 8.43 41.80 -1.77
C ALA A 141 9.46 40.68 -1.67
N ASN A 142 10.73 41.01 -1.41
CA ASN A 142 11.81 40.04 -1.22
C ASN A 142 11.51 39.11 -0.04
N LYS A 143 11.08 39.65 1.10
CA LYS A 143 10.69 38.84 2.27
C LYS A 143 9.54 37.88 1.96
N ARG A 144 8.55 38.31 1.16
CA ARG A 144 7.45 37.43 0.69
C ARG A 144 7.96 36.36 -0.26
N ASN A 145 8.86 36.70 -1.18
CA ASN A 145 9.43 35.75 -2.14
C ASN A 145 10.31 34.71 -1.43
N GLU A 146 11.10 35.13 -0.45
CA GLU A 146 11.90 34.24 0.39
C GLU A 146 11.03 33.25 1.18
N ALA A 147 9.94 33.73 1.80
CA ALA A 147 8.97 32.86 2.47
C ALA A 147 8.32 31.84 1.51
N LYS A 148 7.95 32.26 0.29
CA LYS A 148 7.45 31.35 -0.75
C LYS A 148 8.50 30.32 -1.17
N ALA A 149 9.75 30.74 -1.34
CA ALA A 149 10.85 29.86 -1.71
C ALA A 149 11.10 28.79 -0.63
N LEU A 150 11.10 29.17 0.64
CA LEU A 150 11.27 28.24 1.77
C LEU A 150 10.12 27.21 1.83
N LYS A 151 8.88 27.67 1.65
CA LYS A 151 7.70 26.78 1.60
C LYS A 151 7.79 25.82 0.42
N HIS A 152 8.14 26.30 -0.77
CA HIS A 152 8.30 25.46 -1.95
C HIS A 152 9.43 24.44 -1.77
N TYR A 153 10.56 24.84 -1.21
CA TYR A 153 11.69 23.95 -0.93
C TYR A 153 11.32 22.83 0.04
N SER A 154 10.68 23.17 1.17
CA SER A 154 10.23 22.17 2.16
C SER A 154 9.20 21.19 1.58
N GLN A 155 8.23 21.69 0.82
CA GLN A 155 7.26 20.85 0.11
C GLN A 155 7.92 19.92 -0.90
N ARG A 156 8.90 20.41 -1.67
CA ARG A 156 9.63 19.58 -2.65
C ARG A 156 10.42 18.46 -1.96
N LYS A 157 11.07 18.76 -0.83
CA LYS A 157 11.78 17.75 -0.03
C LYS A 157 10.83 16.68 0.52
N LEU A 158 9.68 17.09 1.04
CA LEU A 158 8.64 16.16 1.50
C LEU A 158 8.09 15.31 0.35
N LYS A 159 7.84 15.93 -0.81
CA LYS A 159 7.36 15.21 -2.00
C LYS A 159 8.36 14.16 -2.47
N LEU A 160 9.64 14.48 -2.53
CA LEU A 160 10.67 13.52 -2.90
C LEU A 160 10.69 12.33 -1.92
N ALA A 161 10.69 12.60 -0.62
CA ALA A 161 10.64 11.55 0.40
C ALA A 161 9.36 10.69 0.28
N PHE A 162 8.22 11.32 0.02
CA PHE A 162 6.95 10.63 -0.18
C PHE A 162 6.97 9.76 -1.45
N ASP A 163 7.50 10.26 -2.57
CA ASP A 163 7.58 9.54 -3.83
C ASP A 163 8.48 8.30 -3.66
N THR A 164 9.66 8.44 -3.02
CA THR A 164 10.54 7.31 -2.68
C THR A 164 9.85 6.30 -1.77
N TRP A 165 9.13 6.77 -0.74
CA TRP A 165 8.36 5.90 0.14
C TRP A 165 7.23 5.17 -0.61
N ALA A 166 6.51 5.86 -1.50
CA ALA A 166 5.42 5.30 -2.27
C ALA A 166 5.90 4.22 -3.24
N GLU A 167 7.04 4.42 -3.89
CA GLU A 167 7.70 3.40 -4.70
C GLU A 167 8.11 2.18 -3.86
N TRP A 168 8.69 2.41 -2.68
CA TRP A 168 9.04 1.33 -1.76
C TRP A 168 7.80 0.54 -1.29
N VAL A 169 6.70 1.21 -0.99
CA VAL A 169 5.42 0.55 -0.62
C VAL A 169 4.90 -0.30 -1.78
N LYS A 170 4.92 0.22 -3.01
CA LYS A 170 4.53 -0.54 -4.21
C LYS A 170 5.40 -1.78 -4.37
N PHE A 171 6.71 -1.64 -4.26
CA PHE A 171 7.65 -2.74 -4.33
C PHE A 171 7.39 -3.78 -3.23
N ARG A 172 7.12 -3.35 -2.01
CA ARG A 172 6.81 -4.24 -0.88
C ARG A 172 5.50 -5.01 -1.09
N LYS A 173 4.45 -4.36 -1.59
CA LYS A 173 3.18 -5.02 -1.95
C LYS A 173 3.38 -6.05 -3.05
N TRP A 174 4.14 -5.70 -4.10
CA TRP A 174 4.47 -6.63 -5.18
C TRP A 174 5.25 -7.85 -4.67
N ARG A 175 6.26 -7.65 -3.83
CA ARG A 175 7.02 -8.76 -3.21
C ARG A 175 6.14 -9.66 -2.35
N ALA A 176 5.25 -9.08 -1.55
CA ALA A 176 4.33 -9.85 -0.71
C ALA A 176 3.40 -10.71 -1.57
N ALA A 177 2.81 -10.13 -2.64
CA ALA A 177 1.97 -10.88 -3.58
C ALA A 177 2.74 -12.01 -4.29
N LEU A 178 4.00 -11.77 -4.67
CA LEU A 178 4.85 -12.81 -5.26
C LEU A 178 5.16 -13.94 -4.27
N ALA A 179 5.41 -13.61 -3.00
CA ALA A 179 5.64 -14.60 -1.96
C ALA A 179 4.39 -15.46 -1.71
N VAL A 180 3.21 -14.85 -1.64
CA VAL A 180 1.93 -15.57 -1.53
C VAL A 180 1.77 -16.56 -2.68
N LYS A 181 1.95 -16.12 -3.94
CA LYS A 181 1.87 -17.01 -5.11
C LYS A 181 2.83 -18.19 -5.04
N LYS A 182 4.05 -17.98 -4.53
CA LYS A 182 5.04 -19.06 -4.35
C LYS A 182 4.60 -20.06 -3.28
N ILE A 183 4.06 -19.57 -2.16
CA ILE A 183 3.56 -20.41 -1.08
C ILE A 183 2.33 -21.20 -1.56
N GLU A 184 1.39 -20.55 -2.24
CA GLU A 184 0.23 -21.21 -2.85
C GLU A 184 0.67 -22.34 -3.79
N HIS A 185 1.60 -22.06 -4.71
CA HIS A 185 2.11 -23.09 -5.62
C HIS A 185 2.72 -24.30 -4.88
N VAL A 186 3.56 -24.06 -3.87
CA VAL A 186 4.15 -25.15 -3.08
C VAL A 186 3.07 -25.91 -2.30
N SER A 187 2.10 -25.18 -1.73
CA SER A 187 0.97 -25.78 -1.01
C SER A 187 0.13 -26.67 -1.92
N ASP A 188 -0.19 -26.20 -3.14
CA ASP A 188 -0.95 -26.98 -4.12
C ASP A 188 -0.20 -28.24 -4.54
N GLN A 189 1.11 -28.16 -4.74
CA GLN A 189 1.95 -29.33 -5.04
C GLN A 189 1.94 -30.35 -3.90
N ILE A 190 2.05 -29.89 -2.64
CA ILE A 190 1.98 -30.77 -1.46
C ILE A 190 0.58 -31.38 -1.33
N LEU A 191 -0.47 -30.59 -1.53
CA LEU A 191 -1.86 -31.05 -1.47
C LEU A 191 -2.12 -32.14 -2.51
N LEU A 192 -1.70 -31.90 -3.76
CA LEU A 192 -1.83 -32.90 -4.84
C LEU A 192 -1.09 -34.18 -4.51
N LYS A 193 0.14 -34.08 -3.98
CA LYS A 193 0.91 -35.25 -3.55
C LYS A 193 0.17 -36.03 -2.46
N ASN A 194 -0.32 -35.35 -1.44
CA ASN A 194 -1.05 -35.98 -0.33
C ASN A 194 -2.35 -36.65 -0.82
N ILE A 195 -3.11 -35.97 -1.69
CA ILE A 195 -4.33 -36.53 -2.29
C ILE A 195 -3.99 -37.78 -3.11
N PHE A 196 -2.93 -37.73 -3.91
CA PHE A 196 -2.52 -38.86 -4.73
C PHE A 196 -2.04 -40.04 -3.88
N GLU A 197 -1.25 -39.80 -2.83
CA GLU A 197 -0.82 -40.83 -1.88
C GLU A 197 -2.02 -41.46 -1.15
N ALA A 198 -2.97 -40.65 -0.68
CA ALA A 198 -4.20 -41.13 -0.06
C ALA A 198 -5.05 -41.95 -1.05
N TRP A 199 -5.19 -41.47 -2.30
CA TRP A 199 -5.90 -42.19 -3.35
C TRP A 199 -5.24 -43.52 -3.69
N VAL A 200 -3.91 -43.56 -3.86
CA VAL A 200 -3.16 -44.81 -4.07
C VAL A 200 -3.35 -45.76 -2.88
N GLY A 201 -3.33 -45.25 -1.66
CA GLY A 201 -3.63 -46.02 -0.44
C GLY A 201 -5.02 -46.64 -0.49
N ALA A 202 -6.04 -45.83 -0.77
CA ALA A 202 -7.43 -46.27 -0.87
C ALA A 202 -7.65 -47.30 -1.99
N VAL A 203 -7.02 -47.11 -3.15
CA VAL A 203 -7.09 -48.08 -4.27
C VAL A 203 -6.43 -49.41 -3.89
N LYS A 204 -5.28 -49.38 -3.22
CA LYS A 204 -4.62 -50.60 -2.72
C LYS A 204 -5.50 -51.32 -1.71
N GLU A 205 -6.13 -50.59 -0.80
CA GLU A 205 -7.01 -51.18 0.21
C GLU A 205 -8.26 -51.77 -0.45
N ALA A 206 -8.92 -51.04 -1.35
CA ALA A 206 -10.06 -51.56 -2.12
C ALA A 206 -9.70 -52.84 -2.90
N LYS A 207 -8.49 -52.92 -3.47
CA LYS A 207 -8.00 -54.11 -4.15
C LYS A 207 -7.83 -55.28 -3.17
N ARG A 208 -7.16 -55.06 -2.02
CA ARG A 208 -7.00 -56.10 -0.99
C ARG A 208 -8.34 -56.60 -0.47
N THR A 209 -9.26 -55.68 -0.18
CA THR A 209 -10.63 -56.01 0.27
C THR A 209 -11.36 -56.87 -0.76
N ARG A 210 -11.27 -56.52 -2.05
CA ARG A 210 -11.87 -57.32 -3.13
C ARG A 210 -11.24 -58.71 -3.23
N GLU A 211 -9.91 -58.80 -3.15
CA GLU A 211 -9.19 -60.08 -3.19
C GLU A 211 -9.52 -60.96 -1.98
N TYR A 212 -9.65 -60.37 -0.79
CA TYR A 212 -10.09 -61.05 0.42
C TYR A 212 -11.49 -61.66 0.26
N PHE A 213 -12.49 -60.87 -0.17
CA PHE A 213 -13.84 -61.40 -0.39
C PHE A 213 -13.88 -62.47 -1.49
N ALA A 214 -13.05 -62.34 -2.54
CA ALA A 214 -12.93 -63.39 -3.56
C ALA A 214 -12.28 -64.68 -3.04
N ARG A 215 -11.34 -64.60 -2.08
CA ARG A 215 -10.76 -65.77 -1.38
C ARG A 215 -11.79 -66.41 -0.45
N LEU A 216 -12.57 -65.59 0.26
CA LEU A 216 -13.68 -66.04 1.11
C LEU A 216 -14.72 -66.83 0.30
N GLU A 217 -15.12 -66.34 -0.88
CA GLU A 217 -16.06 -67.04 -1.77
C GLU A 217 -15.50 -68.37 -2.31
N ARG A 218 -14.17 -68.50 -2.46
CA ARG A 218 -13.51 -69.74 -2.86
C ARG A 218 -13.29 -70.74 -1.72
N GLY A 219 -13.39 -70.30 -0.47
CA GLY A 219 -13.13 -71.12 0.71
C GLY A 219 -11.64 -71.25 1.09
N ASP A 220 -10.77 -70.38 0.55
CA ASP A 220 -9.30 -70.41 0.75
C ASP A 220 -8.85 -69.50 1.92
N LEU A 221 -9.43 -69.69 3.10
CA LEU A 221 -9.03 -68.95 4.31
C LEU A 221 -8.11 -69.80 5.19
N ASP A 222 -6.89 -69.31 5.41
CA ASP A 222 -6.01 -69.79 6.48
C ASP A 222 -6.19 -68.87 7.70
N ASP A 223 -6.52 -69.47 8.85
CA ASP A 223 -7.01 -68.84 10.09
C ASP A 223 -6.05 -67.80 10.72
N ASP A 224 -4.79 -67.73 10.26
CA ASP A 224 -3.70 -66.99 10.94
C ASP A 224 -3.23 -65.72 10.21
N SER A 225 -3.41 -65.62 8.88
CA SER A 225 -2.86 -64.54 8.03
C SER A 225 -3.75 -63.29 7.92
N ASP A 226 -5.07 -63.46 7.99
CA ASP A 226 -6.02 -62.41 7.59
C ASP A 226 -6.39 -61.43 8.72
N THR A 227 -5.76 -61.58 9.89
CA THR A 227 -5.94 -60.77 11.11
C THR A 227 -5.57 -59.28 10.93
N GLN A 228 -4.84 -58.91 9.87
CA GLN A 228 -4.35 -57.54 9.66
C GLN A 228 -5.28 -56.63 8.83
N LEU A 229 -6.39 -57.12 8.28
CA LEU A 229 -7.25 -56.36 7.33
C LEU A 229 -8.34 -55.50 7.98
N PHE A 230 -8.60 -55.61 9.28
CA PHE A 230 -9.72 -54.91 9.96
C PHE A 230 -9.29 -53.69 10.78
N GLY A 231 -8.29 -52.95 10.29
CA GLY A 231 -7.71 -51.82 11.01
C GLY A 231 -7.83 -50.48 10.29
N GLN A 232 -9.02 -50.05 9.83
CA GLN A 232 -9.35 -48.63 9.58
C GLN A 232 -10.77 -48.48 8.98
N GLY A 233 -11.80 -48.39 9.82
CA GLY A 233 -13.17 -48.08 9.35
C GLY A 233 -14.15 -47.74 10.47
N GLU A 234 -14.31 -46.44 10.73
CA GLU A 234 -15.44 -45.64 11.28
C GLU A 234 -16.57 -46.21 12.18
N ALA A 235 -16.35 -47.30 12.90
CA ALA A 235 -17.15 -47.59 14.10
C ALA A 235 -16.27 -48.30 15.14
N LYS A 236 -15.49 -47.51 15.89
CA LYS A 236 -14.72 -48.03 17.03
C LYS A 236 -15.62 -48.04 18.26
N ASP A 237 -16.43 -49.07 18.39
CA ASP A 237 -16.83 -49.51 19.72
C ASP A 237 -15.59 -50.06 20.46
N ASP A 238 -15.54 -49.93 21.79
CA ASP A 238 -14.35 -50.27 22.58
C ASP A 238 -13.91 -51.73 22.37
N VAL A 239 -14.84 -52.63 22.07
CA VAL A 239 -14.57 -54.05 21.81
C VAL A 239 -13.90 -54.26 20.45
N SER A 240 -14.32 -53.54 19.42
CA SER A 240 -13.63 -53.55 18.10
C SER A 240 -12.23 -52.92 18.14
N SER A 241 -11.87 -52.21 19.21
CA SER A 241 -10.52 -51.67 19.41
C SER A 241 -9.56 -52.67 20.07
N LEU A 242 -10.09 -53.76 20.63
CA LEU A 242 -9.27 -54.78 21.31
C LEU A 242 -8.49 -55.62 20.29
N PRO A 243 -7.30 -56.13 20.68
CA PRO A 243 -6.61 -57.14 19.89
C PRO A 243 -7.53 -58.34 19.61
N TRP A 244 -7.51 -58.85 18.38
CA TRP A 244 -8.37 -59.95 17.92
C TRP A 244 -8.42 -61.15 18.88
N GLN A 245 -7.26 -61.57 19.39
CA GLN A 245 -7.17 -62.69 20.35
C GLN A 245 -7.86 -62.38 21.69
N ALA A 246 -7.84 -61.13 22.15
CA ALA A 246 -8.55 -60.72 23.36
C ALA A 246 -10.06 -60.69 23.12
N ALA A 247 -10.49 -60.21 21.95
CA ALA A 247 -11.90 -60.20 21.56
C ALA A 247 -12.45 -61.63 21.47
N ILE A 248 -11.76 -62.56 20.79
CA ILE A 248 -12.16 -63.98 20.76
C ILE A 248 -12.28 -64.54 22.17
N LYS A 249 -11.30 -64.29 23.06
CA LYS A 249 -11.35 -64.76 24.45
C LYS A 249 -12.56 -64.23 25.21
N ILE A 250 -12.97 -62.99 24.98
CA ILE A 250 -14.19 -62.42 25.58
C ILE A 250 -15.42 -63.16 25.04
N PHE A 251 -15.50 -63.35 23.72
CA PHE A 251 -16.64 -63.98 23.06
C PHE A 251 -16.74 -65.47 23.39
N MET A 252 -15.64 -66.14 23.72
CA MET A 252 -15.64 -67.52 24.22
C MET A 252 -16.40 -67.71 25.53
N PHE A 253 -16.63 -66.65 26.31
CA PHE A 253 -17.45 -66.71 27.53
C PHE A 253 -18.95 -66.53 27.26
N LEU A 254 -19.35 -66.21 26.03
CA LEU A 254 -20.74 -65.98 25.66
C LEU A 254 -21.46 -67.28 25.30
N GLY A 255 -22.76 -67.33 25.59
CA GLY A 255 -23.62 -68.42 25.14
C GLY A 255 -23.91 -68.36 23.64
N ILE A 256 -24.37 -69.47 23.07
CA ILE A 256 -24.68 -69.59 21.63
C ILE A 256 -25.68 -68.53 21.12
N ILE A 257 -26.60 -68.05 21.97
CA ILE A 257 -27.57 -67.02 21.63
C ILE A 257 -26.94 -65.63 21.68
N ASP A 258 -26.15 -65.36 22.71
CA ASP A 258 -25.45 -64.08 22.85
C ASP A 258 -24.47 -63.90 21.69
N LEU A 259 -23.75 -64.96 21.29
CA LEU A 259 -22.94 -64.97 20.07
C LEU A 259 -23.76 -64.65 18.82
N ALA A 260 -24.96 -65.24 18.69
CA ALA A 260 -25.83 -64.96 17.55
C ALA A 260 -26.33 -63.49 17.54
N HIS A 261 -26.63 -62.91 18.71
CA HIS A 261 -27.00 -61.50 18.83
C HIS A 261 -25.81 -60.57 18.55
N CYS A 262 -24.62 -60.90 19.04
CA CYS A 262 -23.40 -60.15 18.77
C CYS A 262 -23.14 -59.99 17.27
N SER A 263 -23.52 -60.99 16.46
CA SER A 263 -23.36 -60.94 15.00
C SER A 263 -24.18 -59.83 14.31
N GLN A 264 -25.14 -59.25 15.02
CA GLN A 264 -26.05 -58.21 14.51
C GLN A 264 -25.67 -56.81 15.00
N VAL A 265 -24.65 -56.67 15.86
CA VAL A 265 -24.27 -55.38 16.47
C VAL A 265 -23.53 -54.49 15.49
N CYS A 266 -22.42 -54.97 14.93
CA CYS A 266 -21.65 -54.27 13.92
C CYS A 266 -20.89 -55.27 13.03
N GLN A 267 -20.31 -54.78 11.94
CA GLN A 267 -19.58 -55.65 11.00
C GLN A 267 -18.36 -56.33 11.64
N SER A 268 -17.69 -55.66 12.57
CA SER A 268 -16.55 -56.23 13.31
C SER A 268 -17.00 -57.40 14.20
N TRP A 269 -18.06 -57.22 14.99
CA TRP A 269 -18.60 -58.28 15.85
C TRP A 269 -19.15 -59.45 15.03
N LYS A 270 -19.78 -59.16 13.88
CA LYS A 270 -20.20 -60.20 12.93
C LYS A 270 -19.04 -61.10 12.51
N VAL A 271 -17.88 -60.51 12.19
CA VAL A 271 -16.69 -61.27 11.81
C VAL A 271 -16.12 -62.06 12.99
N ILE A 272 -16.02 -61.46 14.19
CA ILE A 272 -15.57 -62.15 15.42
C ILE A 272 -16.47 -63.36 15.69
N THR A 273 -17.80 -63.18 15.65
CA THR A 273 -18.75 -64.28 15.88
C THR A 273 -18.74 -65.35 14.81
N GLN A 274 -18.04 -65.18 13.68
CA GLN A 274 -17.92 -66.20 12.64
C GLN A 274 -16.67 -67.06 12.80
N THR A 275 -15.79 -66.76 13.77
CA THR A 275 -14.61 -67.56 14.04
C THR A 275 -14.97 -68.99 14.44
N SER A 276 -14.32 -69.97 13.81
CA SER A 276 -14.54 -71.41 13.98
C SER A 276 -14.51 -71.84 15.45
N VAL A 277 -13.50 -71.38 16.20
CA VAL A 277 -13.25 -71.74 17.60
C VAL A 277 -14.43 -71.43 18.53
N LEU A 278 -15.22 -70.40 18.24
CA LEU A 278 -16.39 -70.02 19.06
C LEU A 278 -17.54 -71.03 18.96
N TRP A 279 -17.60 -71.78 17.87
CA TRP A 279 -18.69 -72.73 17.58
C TRP A 279 -18.28 -74.19 17.75
N ASN A 280 -17.04 -74.45 18.17
CA ASN A 280 -16.56 -75.80 18.47
C ASN A 280 -17.39 -76.50 19.55
N LYS A 281 -17.88 -75.73 20.54
CA LYS A 281 -18.70 -76.24 21.64
C LYS A 281 -20.03 -75.49 21.71
N MET A 282 -21.10 -76.15 21.31
CA MET A 282 -22.46 -75.61 21.38
C MET A 282 -23.25 -76.30 22.48
N ASP A 283 -23.57 -75.57 23.55
CA ASP A 283 -24.45 -76.05 24.62
C ASP A 283 -25.78 -75.30 24.63
N PHE A 284 -26.85 -76.04 24.36
CA PHE A 284 -28.22 -75.53 24.35
C PHE A 284 -28.92 -75.69 25.70
N TYR A 285 -28.29 -76.32 26.70
CA TYR A 285 -28.89 -76.53 28.01
C TYR A 285 -29.39 -75.23 28.68
N PRO A 286 -28.68 -74.09 28.64
CA PRO A 286 -29.16 -72.84 29.25
C PRO A 286 -30.46 -72.31 28.63
N ILE A 287 -30.80 -72.73 27.41
CA ILE A 287 -31.94 -72.25 26.63
C ILE A 287 -32.97 -73.34 26.31
N LYS A 288 -32.85 -74.48 26.98
CA LYS A 288 -33.61 -75.72 26.71
C LYS A 288 -35.12 -75.54 26.66
N ASP A 289 -35.67 -74.60 27.44
CA ASP A 289 -37.11 -74.42 27.62
C ASP A 289 -37.74 -73.63 26.46
N TRP A 290 -36.98 -72.78 25.77
CA TRP A 290 -37.50 -71.88 24.73
C TRP A 290 -36.91 -72.10 23.35
N ILE A 291 -35.82 -72.85 23.22
CA ILE A 291 -35.27 -73.23 21.91
C ILE A 291 -36.24 -74.14 21.14
N LYS A 292 -36.46 -73.81 19.86
CA LYS A 292 -37.32 -74.56 18.93
C LYS A 292 -36.50 -75.06 17.73
N ASP A 293 -37.11 -75.96 16.96
CA ASP A 293 -36.50 -76.55 15.77
C ASP A 293 -35.88 -75.54 14.80
N ASN A 294 -36.58 -74.43 14.54
CA ASN A 294 -36.10 -73.39 13.62
C ASN A 294 -34.79 -72.75 14.10
N GLY A 295 -34.64 -72.55 15.41
CA GLY A 295 -33.44 -71.95 16.00
C GLY A 295 -32.23 -72.89 15.91
N VAL A 296 -32.43 -74.17 16.25
CA VAL A 296 -31.38 -75.19 16.14
C VAL A 296 -30.97 -75.39 14.68
N THR A 297 -31.95 -75.50 13.78
CA THR A 297 -31.73 -75.66 12.33
C THR A 297 -30.97 -74.46 11.77
N TYR A 298 -31.33 -73.24 12.16
CA TYR A 298 -30.65 -72.02 11.72
C TYR A 298 -29.18 -71.98 12.16
N LEU A 299 -28.91 -72.20 13.45
CA LEU A 299 -27.54 -72.18 13.98
C LEU A 299 -26.69 -73.30 13.39
N LEU A 300 -27.21 -74.53 13.35
CA LEU A 300 -26.47 -75.65 12.76
C LEU A 300 -26.27 -75.48 11.26
N ARG A 301 -27.19 -74.86 10.51
CA ARG A 301 -26.95 -74.58 9.08
C ARG A 301 -25.76 -73.63 8.87
N GLN A 302 -25.58 -72.65 9.76
CA GLN A 302 -24.52 -71.66 9.64
C GLN A 302 -23.18 -72.16 10.16
N TYR A 303 -23.16 -72.90 11.27
CA TYR A 303 -21.94 -73.22 12.02
C TYR A 303 -21.60 -74.71 12.10
N ARG A 304 -22.36 -75.56 11.41
CA ARG A 304 -22.12 -77.01 11.23
C ARG A 304 -20.68 -77.41 10.96
N PRO A 305 -19.90 -76.73 10.09
CA PRO A 305 -18.54 -77.16 9.77
C PRO A 305 -17.60 -77.12 10.98
N TYR A 306 -17.94 -76.32 12.00
CA TYR A 306 -17.09 -76.10 13.17
C TYR A 306 -17.59 -76.87 14.40
N ALA A 307 -18.78 -77.49 14.34
CA ALA A 307 -19.37 -78.18 15.48
C ALA A 307 -18.58 -79.45 15.84
N ILE A 308 -17.89 -79.44 16.98
CA ILE A 308 -17.15 -80.61 17.52
C ILE A 308 -17.91 -81.22 18.70
N HIS A 309 -18.41 -80.39 19.62
CA HIS A 309 -19.18 -80.81 20.79
C HIS A 309 -20.56 -80.15 20.77
N LEU A 310 -21.62 -80.95 20.72
CA LEU A 310 -23.00 -80.48 20.70
C LEU A 310 -23.81 -81.09 21.85
N SER A 311 -24.38 -80.23 22.68
CA SER A 311 -25.26 -80.62 23.78
C SER A 311 -26.65 -80.03 23.57
N LEU A 312 -27.63 -80.91 23.35
CA LEU A 312 -29.07 -80.60 23.31
C LEU A 312 -29.78 -81.14 24.56
N ARG A 313 -29.04 -81.34 25.66
CA ARG A 313 -29.55 -81.96 26.88
C ARG A 313 -30.83 -81.27 27.37
N SER A 314 -31.85 -82.07 27.67
CA SER A 314 -33.14 -81.63 28.22
C SER A 314 -33.92 -80.67 27.33
N CYS A 315 -33.58 -80.52 26.05
CA CYS A 315 -34.39 -79.77 25.09
C CYS A 315 -35.60 -80.62 24.68
N THR A 316 -36.76 -80.33 25.26
CA THR A 316 -38.01 -81.11 25.04
C THR A 316 -38.80 -80.67 23.82
N ASN A 317 -38.59 -79.44 23.34
CA ASN A 317 -39.34 -78.82 22.24
C ASN A 317 -38.70 -79.05 20.86
N LEU A 318 -37.88 -80.09 20.72
CA LEU A 318 -37.17 -80.42 19.47
C LEU A 318 -37.79 -81.65 18.82
N SER A 319 -37.91 -81.60 17.50
CA SER A 319 -38.46 -82.67 16.66
C SER A 319 -37.49 -83.03 15.53
N TRP A 320 -37.97 -83.79 14.55
CA TRP A 320 -37.14 -84.34 13.48
C TRP A 320 -36.27 -83.31 12.72
N PRO A 321 -36.72 -82.08 12.41
CA PRO A 321 -35.89 -81.09 11.72
C PRO A 321 -34.58 -80.79 12.44
N SER A 322 -34.61 -80.62 13.77
CA SER A 322 -33.39 -80.41 14.56
C SER A 322 -32.43 -81.59 14.43
N PHE A 323 -32.93 -82.82 14.62
CA PHE A 323 -32.09 -84.01 14.58
C PHE A 323 -31.53 -84.29 13.17
N LYS A 324 -32.28 -83.93 12.12
CA LYS A 324 -31.78 -83.95 10.75
C LYS A 324 -30.61 -82.97 10.59
N SER A 325 -30.74 -81.74 11.07
CA SER A 325 -29.62 -80.78 11.05
C SER A 325 -28.43 -81.25 11.88
N VAL A 326 -28.68 -81.93 13.01
CA VAL A 326 -27.63 -82.59 13.76
C VAL A 326 -26.94 -83.63 12.89
N SER A 327 -27.66 -84.53 12.21
CA SER A 327 -27.11 -85.60 11.34
C SER A 327 -26.18 -85.10 10.22
N GLU A 328 -26.25 -83.81 9.89
CA GLU A 328 -25.46 -83.19 8.85
C GLU A 328 -24.12 -82.62 9.34
N CYS A 329 -23.87 -82.63 10.65
CA CYS A 329 -22.67 -82.06 11.30
C CYS A 329 -21.46 -83.01 11.24
N ARG A 330 -20.79 -83.11 10.09
CA ARG A 330 -19.74 -84.11 9.81
C ARG A 330 -18.52 -84.14 10.75
N ASN A 331 -18.23 -83.04 11.45
CA ASN A 331 -17.06 -82.91 12.33
C ASN A 331 -17.39 -83.16 13.81
N LEU A 332 -18.62 -83.57 14.11
CA LEU A 332 -19.09 -83.76 15.47
C LEU A 332 -18.44 -84.98 16.12
N GLN A 333 -17.77 -84.78 17.25
CA GLN A 333 -17.06 -85.81 18.02
C GLN A 333 -17.82 -86.20 19.28
N ASP A 334 -18.50 -85.23 19.92
CA ASP A 334 -19.32 -85.43 21.11
C ASP A 334 -20.74 -84.94 20.89
N LEU A 335 -21.71 -85.82 21.13
CA LEU A 335 -23.13 -85.49 21.05
C LEU A 335 -23.85 -85.90 22.34
N ASN A 336 -24.51 -84.95 22.98
CA ASN A 336 -25.33 -85.18 24.16
C ASN A 336 -26.81 -84.85 23.87
N LEU A 337 -27.64 -85.89 23.85
CA LEU A 337 -29.09 -85.81 23.61
C LEU A 337 -29.90 -86.24 24.84
N SER A 338 -29.25 -86.29 26.01
CA SER A 338 -29.87 -86.79 27.24
C SER A 338 -31.11 -85.98 27.60
N GLY A 339 -32.26 -86.64 27.78
CA GLY A 339 -33.49 -85.96 28.18
C GLY A 339 -34.27 -85.24 27.07
N CYS A 340 -33.92 -85.42 25.78
CA CYS A 340 -34.74 -84.93 24.65
C CYS A 340 -35.99 -85.81 24.44
N ALA A 341 -37.17 -85.20 24.37
CA ALA A 341 -38.45 -85.92 24.21
C ALA A 341 -38.73 -86.38 22.77
N GLY A 342 -38.14 -85.71 21.77
CA GLY A 342 -38.37 -86.01 20.34
C GLY A 342 -37.56 -87.18 19.76
N LEU A 343 -36.80 -87.91 20.59
CA LEU A 343 -35.99 -89.04 20.12
C LEU A 343 -36.86 -90.28 19.93
N THR A 344 -37.07 -90.70 18.69
CA THR A 344 -37.62 -92.02 18.35
C THR A 344 -36.51 -92.98 17.90
N VAL A 345 -36.76 -94.29 18.00
CA VAL A 345 -35.80 -95.35 17.59
C VAL A 345 -35.27 -95.12 16.16
N SER A 346 -36.13 -94.67 15.26
CA SER A 346 -35.75 -94.33 13.88
C SER A 346 -34.77 -93.15 13.79
N THR A 347 -34.93 -92.13 14.64
CA THR A 347 -34.02 -90.97 14.68
C THR A 347 -32.64 -91.35 15.24
N THR A 348 -32.59 -92.25 16.22
CA THR A 348 -31.32 -92.74 16.78
C THR A 348 -30.57 -93.61 15.77
N PHE A 349 -31.27 -94.45 14.99
CA PHE A 349 -30.64 -95.25 13.93
C PHE A 349 -30.09 -94.37 12.80
N LEU A 350 -30.82 -93.33 12.38
CA LEU A 350 -30.37 -92.40 11.33
C LEU A 350 -29.16 -91.58 11.79
N LEU A 351 -29.16 -91.08 13.03
CA LEU A 351 -27.99 -90.40 13.59
C LEU A 351 -26.76 -91.32 13.60
N LEU A 352 -26.91 -92.58 13.98
CA LEU A 352 -25.81 -93.55 13.93
C LEU A 352 -25.35 -93.87 12.49
N PHE A 353 -26.26 -93.91 11.52
CA PHE A 353 -25.94 -94.23 10.12
C PHE A 353 -25.18 -93.10 9.41
N PHE A 354 -25.51 -91.83 9.70
CA PHE A 354 -24.85 -90.68 9.09
C PHE A 354 -23.49 -90.33 9.73
N PHE A 355 -23.16 -90.93 10.88
CA PHE A 355 -21.97 -90.57 11.65
C PHE A 355 -20.99 -91.73 11.84
N GLN A 356 -20.01 -91.81 10.95
CA GLN A 356 -18.99 -92.86 10.96
C GLN A 356 -17.79 -92.58 11.91
N PHE A 357 -17.81 -91.47 12.68
CA PHE A 357 -16.63 -90.96 13.41
C PHE A 357 -16.89 -90.44 14.85
N PHE A 358 -17.96 -90.87 15.55
CA PHE A 358 -18.13 -90.46 16.95
C PHE A 358 -17.06 -91.06 17.86
N LEU A 359 -16.48 -90.22 18.72
CA LEU A 359 -15.64 -90.66 19.84
C LEU A 359 -16.49 -90.89 21.10
N PHE A 360 -17.50 -90.04 21.38
CA PHE A 360 -18.45 -90.25 22.49
C PHE A 360 -19.88 -89.81 22.14
N LEU A 361 -20.82 -90.75 22.15
CA LEU A 361 -22.26 -90.48 22.07
C LEU A 361 -22.89 -90.68 23.46
N LYS A 362 -23.45 -89.61 24.04
CA LYS A 362 -24.16 -89.68 25.33
C LYS A 362 -25.67 -89.54 25.13
N VAL A 363 -26.35 -90.69 25.11
CA VAL A 363 -27.81 -90.79 25.11
C VAL A 363 -28.24 -91.42 26.43
N VAL A 364 -28.75 -90.62 27.36
CA VAL A 364 -29.43 -91.12 28.56
C VAL A 364 -30.94 -90.99 28.33
N PRO A 365 -31.68 -92.12 28.21
CA PRO A 365 -33.14 -92.11 28.12
C PRO A 365 -33.76 -91.51 29.39
N GLN A 366 -34.86 -90.76 29.26
CA GLN A 366 -35.59 -90.19 30.41
C GLN A 366 -36.09 -91.26 31.41
N TYR A 367 -36.11 -92.54 31.02
CA TYR A 367 -36.66 -93.63 31.83
C TYR A 367 -35.70 -94.23 32.88
N TRP A 368 -34.48 -93.71 33.06
CA TRP A 368 -33.51 -94.19 34.06
C TRP A 368 -33.03 -93.08 35.01
N SER A 369 -33.95 -92.26 35.50
CA SER A 369 -33.72 -91.40 36.67
C SER A 369 -34.91 -91.50 37.61
N ARG A 370 -34.89 -92.54 38.46
CA ARG A 370 -35.53 -92.56 39.77
C ARG A 370 -34.45 -92.83 40.80
#